data_AF-A0A367B229-F1
#
_entry.id   AF-A0A367B229-F1
#
_cell.length_a   1.000
_cell.length_b   1.000
_cell.length_c   1.000
_cell.angle_alpha   90.00
_cell.angle_beta   90.00
_cell.angle_gamma   90.00
#
_symmetry.space_group_name_H-M   'P 1'
#
loop_
_entity.id
_entity.type
_entity.pdbx_description
1 polymer ?
#
loop_
_entity_poly.entity_id
_entity_poly.type
_entity_poly.pdbx_seq_one_letter_code
_entity_poly.pdbx_strand_id
1 'polypeptide(L)'
;MRPGSFDAALAEQWSRWVLAHGLPELPGRDLPLGRSVPVGCWVGPDTAAVAHVRYLRWDDDEEPFPQVDVELFCLVDGEWEIWGGGGGNWTDEPTLDRVAVPPGTAALDGMTAGWADDRGCTALFGPVGTDAATVEVTQEGRATRRPVEAPVGLLVVCADSRYPFTVRVLDAAGGLLGEVDQPAGRDGVTPG
;
A
#
# COMPACT_ATOMS: atom_id res chain seq x y z
N MET A 1 -17.89 -0.42 12.46
CA MET A 1 -17.81 -1.69 13.22
C MET A 1 -16.65 -2.50 12.65
N ARG A 2 -15.92 -3.27 13.47
CA ARG A 2 -14.88 -4.18 12.94
C ARG A 2 -15.56 -5.30 12.14
N PRO A 3 -15.11 -5.62 10.90
CA PRO A 3 -15.65 -6.75 10.16
C PRO A 3 -15.46 -8.08 10.90
N GLY A 4 -16.39 -9.01 10.73
CA GLY A 4 -16.44 -10.26 11.52
C GLY A 4 -15.47 -11.36 11.07
N SER A 5 -14.95 -11.28 9.86
CA SER A 5 -14.04 -12.27 9.25
C SER A 5 -13.19 -11.61 8.16
N PHE A 6 -12.15 -12.31 7.70
CA PHE A 6 -11.34 -11.90 6.54
C PHE A 6 -11.89 -12.45 5.21
N ASP A 7 -13.20 -12.70 5.09
CA ASP A 7 -13.80 -13.07 3.80
C ASP A 7 -13.54 -11.97 2.76
N ALA A 8 -13.14 -12.36 1.55
CA ALA A 8 -12.76 -11.41 0.50
C ALA A 8 -13.90 -10.44 0.11
N ALA A 9 -15.15 -10.87 0.27
CA ALA A 9 -16.33 -10.01 0.08
C ALA A 9 -16.41 -8.84 1.09
N LEU A 10 -15.61 -8.86 2.16
CA LEU A 10 -15.52 -7.80 3.18
C LEU A 10 -14.27 -6.93 3.00
N ALA A 11 -13.51 -7.06 1.90
CA ALA A 11 -12.24 -6.34 1.70
C ALA A 11 -12.40 -4.81 1.84
N GLU A 12 -13.39 -4.21 1.17
CA GLU A 12 -13.64 -2.76 1.28
C GLU A 12 -14.02 -2.34 2.71
N GLN A 13 -14.85 -3.13 3.39
CA GLN A 13 -15.21 -2.86 4.79
C GLN A 13 -13.98 -2.92 5.71
N TRP A 14 -13.06 -3.85 5.44
CA TRP A 14 -11.77 -3.90 6.11
C TRP A 14 -10.92 -2.68 5.83
N SER A 15 -10.80 -2.24 4.57
CA SER A 15 -10.05 -1.04 4.23
C SER A 15 -10.57 0.19 4.97
N ARG A 16 -11.89 0.43 4.93
CA ARG A 16 -12.51 1.54 5.68
C ARG A 16 -12.25 1.44 7.18
N TRP A 17 -12.30 0.24 7.75
CA TRP A 17 -11.98 0.04 9.16
C TRP A 17 -10.50 0.36 9.45
N VAL A 18 -9.58 -0.13 8.61
CA VAL A 18 -8.13 0.08 8.73
C VAL A 18 -7.76 1.54 8.63
N LEU A 19 -8.36 2.31 7.72
CA LEU A 19 -8.12 3.75 7.60
C LEU A 19 -8.42 4.52 8.89
N ALA A 20 -9.33 4.02 9.73
CA ALA A 20 -9.70 4.63 11.00
C ALA A 20 -9.01 4.02 12.24
N HIS A 21 -8.55 2.76 12.17
CA HIS A 21 -8.10 2.01 13.35
C HIS A 21 -6.70 1.40 13.22
N GLY A 22 -6.06 1.51 12.05
CA GLY A 22 -4.80 0.82 11.75
C GLY A 22 -5.00 -0.64 11.34
N LEU A 23 -3.89 -1.35 11.13
CA LEU A 23 -3.91 -2.76 10.72
C LEU A 23 -4.45 -3.67 11.82
N PRO A 24 -5.24 -4.71 11.48
CA PRO A 24 -5.63 -5.72 12.44
C PRO A 24 -4.46 -6.64 12.76
N GLU A 25 -4.58 -7.40 13.85
CA GLU A 25 -3.75 -8.57 14.08
C GLU A 25 -3.96 -9.60 12.95
N LEU A 26 -2.87 -10.22 12.50
CA LEU A 26 -2.91 -11.23 11.44
C LEU A 26 -3.60 -12.51 11.94
N PRO A 27 -4.43 -13.19 11.11
CA PRO A 27 -5.16 -14.40 11.51
C PRO A 27 -4.29 -15.65 11.68
N GLY A 28 -2.97 -15.55 11.47
CA GLY A 28 -2.03 -16.66 11.41
C GLY A 28 -1.20 -16.61 10.12
N ARG A 29 -0.42 -17.67 9.90
CA ARG A 29 0.45 -17.81 8.73
C ARG A 29 -0.32 -18.17 7.45
N ASP A 30 -1.26 -19.09 7.56
CA ASP A 30 -1.97 -19.62 6.40
C ASP A 30 -2.98 -18.60 5.88
N LEU A 31 -3.08 -18.45 4.56
CA LEU A 31 -4.10 -17.65 3.89
C LEU A 31 -5.10 -18.56 3.17
N PRO A 32 -6.25 -18.90 3.80
CA PRO A 32 -7.24 -19.77 3.17
C PRO A 32 -7.83 -19.17 1.89
N LEU A 33 -8.32 -20.03 0.99
CA LEU A 33 -9.02 -19.62 -0.22
C LEU A 33 -10.25 -18.76 0.14
N GLY A 34 -10.47 -17.70 -0.65
CA GLY A 34 -11.57 -16.76 -0.46
C GLY A 34 -11.31 -15.70 0.62
N ARG A 35 -10.07 -15.55 1.09
CA ARG A 35 -9.69 -14.57 2.11
C ARG A 35 -8.95 -13.37 1.55
N SER A 36 -9.16 -12.22 2.19
CA SER A 36 -8.46 -10.96 1.96
C SER A 36 -8.05 -10.37 3.30
N VAL A 37 -6.76 -10.22 3.53
CA VAL A 37 -6.22 -9.71 4.79
C VAL A 37 -5.49 -8.39 4.51
N PRO A 38 -5.90 -7.26 5.13
CA PRO A 38 -5.16 -6.02 5.02
C PRO A 38 -3.81 -6.16 5.75
N VAL A 39 -2.73 -5.87 5.05
CA VAL A 39 -1.35 -6.03 5.55
C VAL A 39 -0.51 -4.77 5.48
N GLY A 40 -1.02 -3.72 4.83
CA GLY A 40 -0.35 -2.42 4.72
C GLY A 40 -1.38 -1.31 4.64
N CYS A 41 -1.08 -0.16 5.22
CA CYS A 41 -1.94 1.02 5.19
C CYS A 41 -1.12 2.30 5.15
N TRP A 42 -1.57 3.26 4.35
CA TRP A 42 -1.09 4.63 4.39
C TRP A 42 -2.26 5.59 4.38
N VAL A 43 -2.24 6.57 5.28
CA VAL A 43 -3.28 7.61 5.38
C VAL A 43 -2.62 8.97 5.26
N GLY A 44 -2.63 9.57 4.08
CA GLY A 44 -2.19 10.94 3.85
C GLY A 44 -3.23 11.98 4.29
N PRO A 45 -3.00 13.27 3.99
CA PRO A 45 -3.95 14.34 4.31
C PRO A 45 -5.30 14.20 3.57
N ASP A 46 -5.26 13.80 2.30
CA ASP A 46 -6.41 13.73 1.39
C ASP A 46 -6.44 12.45 0.54
N THR A 47 -5.41 11.63 0.63
CA THR A 47 -5.27 10.36 -0.10
C THR A 47 -4.89 9.24 0.86
N ALA A 48 -5.30 8.01 0.56
CA ALA A 48 -4.95 6.85 1.37
C ALA A 48 -4.88 5.58 0.50
N ALA A 49 -4.20 4.57 1.02
CA ALA A 49 -4.12 3.26 0.39
C ALA A 49 -4.15 2.15 1.43
N VAL A 50 -4.80 1.03 1.09
CA VAL A 50 -4.78 -0.19 1.90
C VAL A 50 -4.37 -1.36 1.01
N ALA A 51 -3.27 -2.02 1.36
CA ALA A 51 -2.79 -3.21 0.69
C ALA A 51 -3.34 -4.46 1.38
N HIS A 52 -3.89 -5.38 0.58
CA HIS A 52 -4.37 -6.69 0.99
C HIS A 52 -3.53 -7.78 0.35
N VAL A 53 -3.27 -8.86 1.10
CA VAL A 53 -2.91 -10.15 0.50
C VAL A 53 -4.18 -10.98 0.42
N ARG A 54 -4.45 -11.54 -0.76
CA ARG A 54 -5.65 -12.32 -1.04
C ARG A 54 -5.27 -13.67 -1.64
N TYR A 55 -6.04 -14.70 -1.33
CA TYR A 55 -5.94 -15.98 -2.03
C TYR A 55 -7.29 -16.28 -2.67
N LEU A 56 -7.36 -16.09 -3.99
CA LEU A 56 -8.62 -16.06 -4.73
C LEU A 56 -8.57 -16.96 -5.94
N ARG A 57 -9.75 -17.33 -6.41
CA ARG A 57 -10.02 -17.93 -7.70
C ARG A 57 -10.87 -16.96 -8.49
N TRP A 58 -10.49 -16.64 -9.72
CA TRP A 58 -11.21 -15.68 -10.57
C TRP A 58 -12.39 -16.32 -11.28
N ASP A 59 -12.20 -17.54 -11.78
CA ASP A 59 -13.24 -18.37 -12.39
C ASP A 59 -13.08 -19.82 -11.92
N ASP A 60 -14.17 -20.59 -11.95
CA ASP A 60 -14.22 -21.98 -11.46
C ASP A 60 -13.19 -22.90 -12.14
N ASP A 61 -12.79 -22.57 -13.36
CA ASP A 61 -11.80 -23.30 -14.18
C ASP A 61 -10.34 -22.87 -13.96
N GLU A 62 -10.09 -21.87 -13.11
CA GLU A 62 -8.74 -21.38 -12.82
C GLU A 62 -8.19 -21.89 -11.47
N GLU A 63 -6.89 -22.16 -11.46
CA GLU A 63 -6.19 -22.47 -10.21
C GLU A 63 -6.16 -21.20 -9.34
N PRO A 64 -6.55 -21.28 -8.06
CA PRO A 64 -6.45 -20.12 -7.18
C PRO A 64 -5.00 -19.67 -7.05
N PHE A 65 -4.80 -18.36 -6.95
CA PHE A 65 -3.48 -17.78 -6.80
C PHE A 65 -3.48 -16.66 -5.75
N PRO A 66 -2.37 -16.53 -5.00
CA PRO A 66 -2.21 -15.45 -4.05
C PRO A 66 -1.82 -14.16 -4.79
N GLN A 67 -2.42 -13.05 -4.38
CA GLN A 67 -2.20 -11.74 -4.99
C GLN A 67 -2.14 -10.64 -3.94
N VAL A 68 -1.49 -9.54 -4.31
CA VAL A 68 -1.63 -8.26 -3.64
C VAL A 68 -2.70 -7.46 -4.37
N ASP A 69 -3.61 -6.86 -3.61
CA ASP A 69 -4.50 -5.83 -4.13
C ASP A 69 -4.40 -4.59 -3.23
N VAL A 70 -4.25 -3.43 -3.84
CA VAL A 70 -4.17 -2.13 -3.18
C VAL A 70 -5.42 -1.36 -3.55
N GLU A 71 -6.21 -1.02 -2.55
CA GLU A 71 -7.34 -0.12 -2.70
C GLU A 71 -6.88 1.31 -2.42
N LEU A 72 -7.24 2.22 -3.33
CA LEU A 72 -6.88 3.62 -3.31
C LEU A 72 -8.08 4.47 -2.90
N PHE A 73 -7.85 5.44 -2.02
CA PHE A 73 -8.90 6.29 -1.46
C PHE A 73 -8.55 7.77 -1.57
N CYS A 74 -9.58 8.58 -1.78
CA CYS A 74 -9.52 10.03 -1.62
C CYS A 74 -10.49 10.48 -0.54
N LEU A 75 -10.15 11.55 0.18
CA LEU A 75 -11.02 12.17 1.16
C LEU A 75 -11.98 13.15 0.47
N VAL A 76 -13.27 12.87 0.52
CA VAL A 76 -14.34 13.68 -0.07
C VAL A 76 -15.35 14.00 1.02
N ASP A 77 -15.58 15.28 1.28
CA ASP A 77 -16.52 15.77 2.30
C ASP A 77 -16.35 15.13 3.69
N GLY A 78 -15.09 14.79 4.04
CA GLY A 78 -14.72 14.18 5.32
C GLY A 78 -14.85 12.66 5.36
N GLU A 79 -15.19 12.00 4.25
CA GLU A 79 -15.29 10.56 4.13
C GLU A 79 -14.28 10.00 3.12
N TRP A 80 -13.76 8.80 3.39
CA TRP A 80 -12.91 8.09 2.45
C TRP A 80 -13.77 7.41 1.40
N GLU A 81 -13.54 7.75 0.14
CA GLU A 81 -14.16 7.11 -1.01
C GLU A 81 -13.12 6.27 -1.74
N ILE A 82 -13.52 5.10 -2.26
CA ILE A 82 -12.66 4.27 -3.10
C ILE A 82 -12.59 4.84 -4.51
N TRP A 83 -11.39 5.07 -5.00
CA TRP A 83 -11.12 5.78 -6.26
C TRP A 83 -10.45 4.89 -7.31
N GLY A 84 -9.99 3.72 -6.89
CA GLY A 84 -9.47 2.69 -7.76
C GLY A 84 -8.73 1.63 -6.96
N GLY A 85 -8.07 0.77 -7.69
CA GLY A 85 -7.21 -0.23 -7.10
C GLY A 85 -6.63 -1.14 -8.15
N GLY A 86 -5.79 -2.04 -7.69
CA GLY A 86 -5.12 -3.03 -8.50
C GLY A 86 -3.97 -3.61 -7.72
N GLY A 87 -3.09 -4.33 -8.39
CA GLY A 87 -1.94 -4.89 -7.72
C GLY A 87 -1.27 -5.90 -8.62
N GLY A 88 -0.85 -7.01 -8.04
CA GLY A 88 -0.10 -8.02 -8.79
C GLY A 88 0.02 -9.30 -8.00
N ASN A 89 0.92 -10.16 -8.46
CA ASN A 89 1.17 -11.43 -7.81
C ASN A 89 1.77 -11.22 -6.42
N TRP A 90 1.41 -12.10 -5.50
CA TRP A 90 2.14 -12.26 -4.25
C TRP A 90 3.29 -13.25 -4.44
N THR A 91 3.72 -13.93 -3.38
CA THR A 91 4.60 -15.09 -3.46
C THR A 91 3.87 -16.29 -4.07
N ASP A 92 4.59 -17.35 -4.43
CA ASP A 92 3.97 -18.55 -4.99
C ASP A 92 3.12 -19.33 -3.96
N GLU A 93 3.32 -19.08 -2.67
CA GLU A 93 2.60 -19.76 -1.58
C GLU A 93 1.50 -18.86 -0.98
N PRO A 94 0.30 -19.38 -0.68
CA PRO A 94 -0.77 -18.63 -0.05
C PRO A 94 -0.52 -18.48 1.46
N THR A 95 0.52 -17.72 1.82
CA THR A 95 0.86 -17.43 3.22
C THR A 95 1.00 -15.93 3.47
N LEU A 96 0.83 -15.56 4.73
CA LEU A 96 1.12 -14.25 5.30
C LEU A 96 2.50 -14.21 5.95
N ASP A 97 3.42 -15.07 5.50
CA ASP A 97 4.81 -14.95 5.91
C ASP A 97 5.38 -13.62 5.47
N ARG A 98 6.37 -13.14 6.24
CA ARG A 98 7.17 -12.03 5.78
C ARG A 98 7.88 -12.41 4.47
N VAL A 99 7.72 -11.59 3.44
CA VAL A 99 8.45 -11.76 2.16
C VAL A 99 9.95 -11.79 2.44
N ALA A 100 10.61 -12.85 1.96
CA ALA A 100 12.04 -13.05 2.16
C ALA A 100 12.84 -12.19 1.16
N VAL A 101 13.24 -11.00 1.61
CA VAL A 101 14.16 -10.11 0.89
C VAL A 101 15.37 -9.76 1.77
N PRO A 102 16.52 -9.35 1.17
CA PRO A 102 17.65 -8.84 1.95
C PRO A 102 17.23 -7.75 2.95
N PRO A 103 17.89 -7.65 4.14
CA PRO A 103 17.50 -6.71 5.19
C PRO A 103 17.39 -5.24 4.76
N GLY A 104 18.29 -4.78 3.87
CA GLY A 104 18.31 -3.41 3.34
C GLY A 104 17.47 -3.18 2.08
N THR A 105 16.61 -4.12 1.68
CA THR A 105 15.76 -3.96 0.47
C THR A 105 14.63 -2.96 0.70
N ALA A 106 14.42 -2.09 -0.28
CA ALA A 106 13.19 -1.33 -0.47
C ALA A 106 12.87 -1.25 -1.97
N ALA A 107 11.99 -2.13 -2.44
CA ALA A 107 11.59 -2.19 -3.85
C ALA A 107 10.12 -1.78 -3.95
N LEU A 108 9.88 -0.58 -4.46
CA LEU A 108 8.54 -0.01 -4.59
C LEU A 108 8.20 0.15 -6.07
N ASP A 109 7.02 -0.30 -6.46
CA ASP A 109 6.42 -0.04 -7.76
C ASP A 109 5.09 0.69 -7.57
N GLY A 110 4.64 1.37 -8.63
CA GLY A 110 3.53 2.31 -8.57
C GLY A 110 2.31 1.90 -9.36
N MET A 111 1.13 2.23 -8.81
CA MET A 111 -0.10 2.33 -9.59
C MET A 111 -0.74 3.68 -9.34
N THR A 112 -1.40 4.22 -10.37
CA THR A 112 -2.12 5.49 -10.28
C THR A 112 -3.58 5.26 -10.65
N ALA A 113 -4.49 5.72 -9.80
CA ALA A 113 -5.89 5.87 -10.14
C ALA A 113 -6.21 7.35 -10.27
N GLY A 114 -6.85 7.73 -11.37
CA GLY A 114 -7.31 9.09 -11.63
C GLY A 114 -8.64 9.06 -12.41
N TRP A 115 -9.45 10.08 -12.21
CA TRP A 115 -10.72 10.28 -12.92
C TRP A 115 -10.75 11.65 -13.61
N ALA A 116 -11.83 11.92 -14.34
CA ALA A 116 -11.96 13.07 -15.25
C ALA A 116 -11.95 14.46 -14.57
N ASP A 117 -11.96 14.55 -13.23
CA ASP A 117 -11.98 15.80 -12.47
C ASP A 117 -10.60 16.24 -11.96
N ASP A 118 -9.53 15.78 -12.63
CA ASP A 118 -8.12 16.02 -12.32
C ASP A 118 -7.68 15.55 -10.92
N ARG A 119 -8.55 14.87 -10.15
CA ARG A 119 -8.15 14.23 -8.90
C ARG A 119 -7.61 12.84 -9.16
N GLY A 120 -6.62 12.46 -8.37
CA GLY A 120 -6.06 11.13 -8.43
C GLY A 120 -5.11 10.85 -7.27
N CYS A 121 -4.80 9.58 -7.13
CA CYS A 121 -3.92 9.06 -6.10
C CYS A 121 -2.97 8.05 -6.74
N THR A 122 -1.71 8.14 -6.35
CA THR A 122 -0.69 7.17 -6.72
C THR A 122 -0.31 6.41 -5.46
N ALA A 123 -0.44 5.09 -5.47
CA ALA A 123 0.20 4.25 -4.46
C ALA A 123 1.53 3.75 -4.98
N LEU A 124 2.55 3.76 -4.11
CA LEU A 124 3.74 2.94 -4.27
C LEU A 124 3.69 1.81 -3.25
N PHE A 125 3.97 0.59 -3.68
CA PHE A 125 3.93 -0.58 -2.83
C PHE A 125 4.95 -1.62 -3.27
N GLY A 126 5.36 -2.47 -2.34
CA GLY A 126 6.29 -3.55 -2.64
C GLY A 126 7.09 -4.01 -1.41
N PRO A 127 7.99 -4.99 -1.61
CA PRO A 127 8.67 -5.62 -0.51
C PRO A 127 9.73 -4.71 0.14
N VAL A 128 9.78 -4.78 1.48
CA VAL A 128 10.79 -4.11 2.31
C VAL A 128 11.46 -5.09 3.27
N GLY A 129 12.78 -4.97 3.36
CA GLY A 129 13.60 -5.73 4.29
C GLY A 129 13.42 -5.30 5.74
N THR A 130 14.05 -6.03 6.66
CA THR A 130 13.92 -5.81 8.11
C THR A 130 14.60 -4.55 8.62
N ASP A 131 15.53 -3.97 7.85
CA ASP A 131 16.22 -2.75 8.26
C ASP A 131 15.35 -1.49 8.02
N ALA A 132 14.30 -1.61 7.19
CA ALA A 132 13.37 -0.52 6.92
C ALA A 132 12.62 -0.11 8.19
N ALA A 133 12.86 1.11 8.65
CA ALA A 133 12.37 1.63 9.93
C ALA A 133 11.43 2.81 9.76
N THR A 134 11.73 3.72 8.82
CA THR A 134 10.94 4.93 8.57
C THR A 134 10.65 5.07 7.09
N VAL A 135 9.45 5.51 6.75
CA VAL A 135 9.10 5.97 5.41
C VAL A 135 8.77 7.46 5.45
N GLU A 136 9.33 8.21 4.50
CA GLU A 136 9.09 9.63 4.31
C GLU A 136 8.45 9.86 2.95
N VAL A 137 7.35 10.63 2.92
CA VAL A 137 6.75 11.13 1.68
C VAL A 137 6.88 12.64 1.67
N THR A 138 7.56 13.18 0.66
CA THR A 138 7.68 14.63 0.44
C THR A 138 6.84 15.05 -0.76
N GLN A 139 5.88 15.93 -0.56
CA GLN A 139 5.00 16.46 -1.61
C GLN A 139 4.70 17.93 -1.33
N GLU A 140 4.76 18.77 -2.37
CA GLU A 140 4.55 20.22 -2.27
C GLU A 140 5.35 20.90 -1.13
N GLY A 141 6.59 20.46 -0.91
CA GLY A 141 7.47 20.98 0.14
C GLY A 141 7.12 20.54 1.57
N ARG A 142 6.15 19.62 1.74
CA ARG A 142 5.77 19.05 3.03
C ARG A 142 6.27 17.61 3.12
N ALA A 143 6.99 17.29 4.18
CA ALA A 143 7.44 15.93 4.48
C ALA A 143 6.55 15.29 5.55
N THR A 144 6.00 14.12 5.23
CA THR A 144 5.29 13.24 6.18
C THR A 144 6.15 12.03 6.48
N ARG A 145 6.54 11.83 7.74
CA ARG A 145 7.33 10.68 8.18
C ARG A 145 6.50 9.75 9.06
N ARG A 146 6.65 8.44 8.85
CA ARG A 146 6.03 7.40 9.68
C ARG A 146 6.95 6.22 9.89
N PRO A 147 6.82 5.50 11.03
CA PRO A 147 7.39 4.17 11.16
C PRO A 147 6.88 3.26 10.02
N VAL A 148 7.72 2.34 9.57
CA VAL A 148 7.32 1.32 8.60
C VAL A 148 6.43 0.29 9.29
N GLU A 149 5.19 0.16 8.81
CA GLU A 149 4.24 -0.86 9.25
C GLU A 149 4.09 -1.91 8.14
N ALA A 150 4.95 -2.93 8.17
CA ALA A 150 4.99 -3.99 7.17
C ALA A 150 5.09 -5.37 7.84
N PRO A 151 4.02 -5.88 8.49
CA PRO A 151 4.05 -7.13 9.24
C PRO A 151 4.45 -8.34 8.38
N VAL A 152 4.05 -8.33 7.10
CA VAL A 152 4.42 -9.35 6.10
C VAL A 152 5.52 -8.88 5.15
N GLY A 153 6.21 -7.78 5.47
CA GLY A 153 7.26 -7.23 4.62
C GLY A 153 6.76 -6.53 3.37
N LEU A 154 5.45 -6.26 3.25
CA LEU A 154 4.87 -5.40 2.22
C LEU A 154 4.65 -3.99 2.78
N LEU A 155 5.24 -2.99 2.15
CA LEU A 155 4.96 -1.57 2.42
C LEU A 155 3.99 -1.04 1.37
N VAL A 156 3.12 -0.11 1.77
CA VAL A 156 2.34 0.73 0.87
C VAL A 156 2.43 2.19 1.34
N VAL A 157 2.53 3.10 0.39
CA VAL A 157 2.41 4.55 0.57
C VAL A 157 1.47 5.12 -0.47
N CYS A 158 0.85 6.24 -0.18
CA CYS A 158 -0.03 6.94 -1.12
C CYS A 158 0.26 8.44 -1.11
N ALA A 159 0.15 9.07 -2.27
CA ALA A 159 0.25 10.50 -2.45
C ALA A 159 -0.73 10.98 -3.52
N ASP A 160 -1.02 12.27 -3.50
CA ASP A 160 -1.84 12.92 -4.51
C ASP A 160 -1.14 12.88 -5.87
N SER A 161 -1.76 12.27 -6.88
CA SER A 161 -1.10 12.12 -8.19
C SER A 161 -1.04 13.42 -8.99
N ARG A 162 -1.68 14.50 -8.53
CA ARG A 162 -1.66 15.83 -9.19
C ARG A 162 -0.30 16.51 -9.06
N TYR A 163 0.44 16.21 -7.99
CA TYR A 163 1.68 16.88 -7.65
C TYR A 163 2.84 15.90 -7.59
N PRO A 164 4.04 16.30 -8.01
CA PRO A 164 5.22 15.48 -7.81
C PRO A 164 5.45 15.16 -6.33
N PHE A 165 5.94 13.97 -6.08
CA PHE A 165 6.31 13.54 -4.74
C PHE A 165 7.51 12.59 -4.77
N THR A 166 8.23 12.58 -3.65
CA THR A 166 9.37 11.68 -3.41
C THR A 166 9.04 10.79 -2.22
N VAL A 167 9.28 9.49 -2.34
CA VAL A 167 9.17 8.52 -1.26
C VAL A 167 10.55 8.02 -0.91
N ARG A 168 10.91 8.06 0.37
CA ARG A 168 12.19 7.55 0.90
C ARG A 168 11.93 6.52 1.97
N VAL A 169 12.54 5.36 1.85
CA VAL A 169 12.57 4.33 2.89
C VAL A 169 13.94 4.39 3.56
N LEU A 170 13.93 4.55 4.88
CA LEU A 170 15.11 4.80 5.70
C LEU A 170 15.27 3.70 6.75
N ASP A 171 16.53 3.40 7.09
CA ASP A 171 16.87 2.56 8.24
C ASP A 171 16.75 3.30 9.58
N ALA A 172 16.99 2.60 10.68
CA ALA A 172 16.89 3.15 12.03
C ALA A 172 17.93 4.25 12.35
N ALA A 173 19.04 4.30 11.60
CA ALA A 173 20.06 5.35 11.70
C ALA A 173 19.78 6.53 10.76
N GLY A 174 18.73 6.46 9.94
CA GLY A 174 18.40 7.46 8.92
C GLY A 174 19.15 7.26 7.59
N GLY A 175 19.82 6.12 7.40
CA GLY A 175 20.41 5.71 6.13
C GLY A 175 19.34 5.40 5.09
N LEU A 176 19.58 5.78 3.83
CA LEU A 176 18.64 5.57 2.74
C LEU A 176 18.71 4.12 2.23
N LEU A 177 17.56 3.43 2.21
CA LEU A 177 17.43 2.07 1.68
C LEU A 177 16.81 2.07 0.27
N GLY A 178 15.92 3.01 -0.01
CA GLY A 178 15.30 3.16 -1.33
C GLY A 178 14.63 4.52 -1.48
N GLU A 179 14.57 5.00 -2.71
CA GLU A 179 13.99 6.29 -3.08
C GLU A 179 13.26 6.16 -4.42
N VAL A 180 12.07 6.77 -4.51
CA VAL A 180 11.28 6.84 -5.74
C VAL A 180 10.71 8.23 -5.89
N ASP A 181 10.95 8.84 -7.06
CA ASP A 181 10.31 10.09 -7.48
C ASP A 181 9.15 9.79 -8.43
N GLN A 182 8.05 10.52 -8.24
CA GLN A 182 6.87 10.45 -9.11
C GLN A 182 6.47 11.85 -9.58
N PRO A 183 6.20 12.05 -10.89
CA PRO A 183 6.58 11.13 -11.97
C PRO A 183 8.10 10.99 -12.06
N ALA A 184 8.58 9.81 -12.46
CA ALA A 184 10.02 9.54 -12.58
C ALA A 184 10.73 10.59 -13.47
N GLY A 185 11.90 11.05 -13.04
CA GLY A 185 12.76 11.94 -13.83
C GLY A 185 12.43 13.44 -13.77
N ARG A 186 11.62 13.91 -12.81
CA ARG A 186 11.52 15.35 -12.51
C ARG A 186 12.65 15.80 -11.58
N ASP A 187 13.85 15.90 -12.14
CA ASP A 187 14.90 16.72 -11.56
C ASP A 187 14.46 18.20 -11.62
N GLY A 188 14.02 18.76 -10.50
CA GLY A 188 14.21 20.18 -10.17
C GLY A 188 13.73 21.26 -11.16
N VAL A 189 12.69 21.05 -11.96
CA VAL A 189 12.09 22.16 -12.74
C VAL A 189 10.96 22.79 -11.95
N THR A 190 11.29 23.82 -11.18
CA THR A 190 10.34 24.84 -10.72
C THR A 190 9.76 25.54 -11.96
N PRO A 191 8.44 25.57 -12.18
CA PRO A 191 7.86 26.47 -13.17
C PRO A 191 8.11 27.91 -12.69
N GLY A 192 8.75 28.72 -13.54
CA GLY A 192 8.91 30.16 -13.34
C GLY A 192 7.65 30.96 -13.68
#